data_AF-G4CK31-F1
#
_entry.id   AF-G4CK31-F1
#
_cell.length_a   1.000
_cell.length_b   1.000
_cell.length_c   1.000
_cell.angle_alpha   90.00
_cell.angle_beta   90.00
_cell.angle_gamma   90.00
#
_symmetry.space_group_name_H-M   'P 1'
#
loop_
_entity.id
_entity.type
_entity.pdbx_description
1 polymer ?
#
loop_
_entity_poly.entity_id
_entity_poly.type
_entity_poly.pdbx_seq_one_letter_code
_entity_poly.pdbx_strand_id
1 'polypeptide(L)'
;MNKHTTPDETPAAPSRPPGDYAQDVCSKAHEVYDKAHEAYDRAHDKMQAYCADVQSYAAQMKGKTGLRRIINALGYSWDGIRAACDEAGFRQLLWINGILILLALLLPFTLAVQLVLILASALSLVVELINTGIEAAVDHTSLAQHELAKRAKDVGSAAQYLLLAVLLLMWLLALWRTFAAT
;
A
#
# COMPACT_ATOMS: atom_id res chain seq x y z
N MET A 1 23.71 37.07 -70.89
CA MET A 1 25.09 36.60 -70.70
C MET A 1 25.59 37.17 -69.38
N ASN A 2 25.92 36.28 -68.42
CA ASN A 2 26.69 36.40 -67.16
C ASN A 2 27.33 37.76 -66.76
N LYS A 3 27.55 38.12 -65.49
CA LYS A 3 27.51 37.48 -64.15
C LYS A 3 27.74 38.63 -63.15
N HIS A 4 27.22 38.57 -61.93
CA HIS A 4 28.04 38.79 -60.73
C HIS A 4 27.26 38.41 -59.46
N THR A 5 27.64 37.26 -58.92
CA THR A 5 27.40 36.80 -57.56
C THR A 5 28.04 37.77 -56.56
N THR A 6 27.27 38.29 -55.61
CA THR A 6 27.79 38.93 -54.41
C THR A 6 28.35 37.87 -53.45
N PRO A 7 29.48 38.14 -52.76
CA PRO A 7 30.14 37.16 -51.90
C PRO A 7 29.43 37.04 -50.55
N ASP A 8 29.36 35.79 -50.11
CA ASP A 8 29.23 35.29 -48.73
C ASP A 8 29.76 36.26 -47.66
N GLU A 9 28.86 36.85 -46.85
CA GLU A 9 29.23 37.62 -45.66
C GLU A 9 29.75 36.64 -44.60
N THR A 10 31.07 36.50 -44.53
CA THR A 10 31.73 35.85 -43.40
C THR A 10 31.47 36.70 -42.13
N PRO A 11 30.95 36.13 -41.03
CA PRO A 11 30.70 36.88 -39.81
C PRO A 11 31.99 37.55 -39.32
N ALA A 12 31.92 38.85 -39.01
CA ALA A 12 33.04 39.62 -38.51
C ALA A 12 33.62 38.98 -37.23
N ALA A 13 34.95 38.82 -37.19
CA ALA A 13 35.65 38.32 -36.03
C ALA A 13 35.41 39.23 -34.80
N PRO A 14 35.25 38.67 -33.59
CA PRO A 14 34.90 39.44 -32.40
C PRO A 14 35.96 40.51 -32.08
N SER A 15 35.50 41.73 -31.80
CA SER A 15 36.32 42.94 -31.60
C SER A 15 36.96 43.08 -30.21
N ARG A 16 36.90 42.05 -29.35
CA ARG A 16 37.50 42.07 -28.00
C ARG A 16 38.93 41.53 -27.99
N PRO A 17 39.82 42.08 -27.15
CA PRO A 17 41.19 41.58 -27.03
C PRO A 17 41.18 40.12 -26.50
N PRO A 18 42.05 39.23 -27.02
CA PRO A 18 41.98 37.77 -26.76
C PRO A 18 41.99 37.36 -25.28
N GLY A 19 42.62 38.14 -24.40
CA GLY A 19 42.67 37.87 -22.96
C GLY A 19 41.33 38.07 -22.23
N ASP A 20 40.52 39.04 -22.67
CA ASP A 20 39.24 39.41 -22.05
C ASP A 20 38.15 38.35 -22.37
N TYR A 21 38.22 37.75 -23.55
CA TYR A 21 37.34 36.65 -23.93
C TYR A 21 37.63 35.37 -23.13
N ALA A 22 38.90 35.02 -22.92
CA ALA A 22 39.28 33.84 -22.14
C ALA A 22 38.87 33.97 -20.65
N GLN A 23 38.96 35.18 -20.08
CA GLN A 23 38.51 35.45 -18.71
C GLN A 23 36.98 35.33 -18.54
N ASP A 24 36.18 35.87 -19.48
CA ASP A 24 34.71 35.74 -19.44
C ASP A 24 34.26 34.28 -19.55
N VAL A 25 34.88 33.49 -20.44
CA VAL A 25 34.59 32.06 -20.59
C VAL A 25 34.95 31.29 -19.33
N CYS A 26 36.10 31.57 -18.72
CA CYS A 26 36.52 30.92 -17.47
C CYS A 26 35.62 31.30 -16.29
N SER A 27 35.18 32.56 -16.22
CA SER A 27 34.26 33.03 -15.17
C SER A 27 32.88 32.39 -15.28
N LYS A 28 32.32 32.29 -16.50
CA LYS A 28 31.04 31.61 -16.72
C LYS A 28 31.13 30.11 -16.45
N ALA A 29 32.26 29.49 -16.77
CA ALA A 29 32.50 28.08 -16.46
C ALA A 29 32.51 27.82 -14.94
N HIS A 30 33.16 28.68 -14.16
CA HIS A 30 33.10 28.60 -12.69
C HIS A 30 31.69 28.82 -12.16
N GLU A 31 30.95 29.83 -12.65
CA GLU A 31 29.57 30.08 -12.22
C GLU A 31 28.65 28.86 -12.50
N VAL A 32 28.82 28.21 -13.65
CA VAL A 32 28.08 26.98 -13.98
C VAL A 32 28.50 25.82 -13.07
N TYR A 33 29.79 25.67 -12.78
CA TYR A 33 30.29 24.65 -11.87
C TYR A 33 29.75 24.85 -10.45
N ASP A 34 29.80 26.07 -9.91
CA ASP A 34 29.34 26.40 -8.57
C ASP A 34 27.83 26.15 -8.42
N LYS A 35 27.02 26.57 -9.41
CA LYS A 35 25.57 26.28 -9.41
C LYS A 35 25.28 24.79 -9.47
N ALA A 36 26.06 24.02 -10.23
CA ALA A 36 25.92 22.57 -10.30
C ALA A 36 26.31 21.90 -8.97
N HIS A 37 27.36 22.40 -8.32
CA HIS A 37 27.83 21.88 -7.03
C HIS A 37 26.81 22.18 -5.91
N GLU A 38 26.27 23.40 -5.84
CA GLU A 38 25.18 23.71 -4.91
C GLU A 38 23.92 22.88 -5.16
N ALA A 39 23.58 22.61 -6.42
CA ALA A 39 22.44 21.76 -6.74
C ALA A 39 22.68 20.31 -6.29
N TYR A 40 23.91 19.82 -6.44
CA TYR A 40 24.34 18.52 -5.93
C TYR A 40 24.25 18.46 -4.40
N ASP A 41 24.79 19.44 -3.70
CA ASP A 41 24.78 19.50 -2.23
C ASP A 41 23.34 19.55 -1.69
N ARG A 42 22.47 20.39 -2.28
CA ARG A 42 21.04 20.42 -1.92
C ARG A 42 20.32 19.10 -2.13
N ALA A 43 20.68 18.35 -3.19
CA ALA A 43 20.10 17.03 -3.44
C ALA A 43 20.64 15.99 -2.45
N HIS A 44 21.93 16.07 -2.13
CA HIS A 44 22.60 15.21 -1.17
C HIS A 44 22.04 15.40 0.25
N ASP A 45 21.82 16.63 0.70
CA ASP A 45 21.21 16.94 2.00
C ASP A 45 19.79 16.39 2.12
N LYS A 46 18.98 16.53 1.05
CA LYS A 46 17.63 15.94 1.01
C LYS A 46 17.68 14.42 1.09
N MET A 47 18.63 13.79 0.39
CA MET A 47 18.82 12.35 0.44
C MET A 47 19.26 11.90 1.85
N GLN A 48 20.17 12.63 2.50
CA GLN A 48 20.58 12.33 3.87
C GLN A 48 19.43 12.47 4.87
N ALA A 49 18.61 13.52 4.73
CA ALA A 49 17.42 13.71 5.57
C ALA A 49 16.43 12.54 5.41
N TYR A 50 16.19 12.10 4.17
CA TYR A 50 15.35 10.93 3.89
C TYR A 50 15.92 9.64 4.48
N CYS A 51 17.23 9.38 4.29
CA CYS A 51 17.90 8.22 4.86
C CYS A 51 17.86 8.20 6.40
N ALA A 52 18.00 9.37 7.03
CA ALA A 52 17.90 9.50 8.48
C ALA A 52 16.49 9.21 8.98
N ASP A 53 15.46 9.69 8.28
CA ASP A 53 14.06 9.41 8.59
C ASP A 53 13.75 7.90 8.48
N VAL A 54 14.16 7.27 7.38
CA VAL A 54 14.02 5.82 7.14
C VAL A 54 14.74 5.00 8.23
N GLN A 55 15.95 5.39 8.63
CA GLN A 55 16.67 4.74 9.72
C GLN A 55 15.97 4.92 11.07
N SER A 56 15.40 6.10 11.34
CA SER A 56 14.66 6.38 12.57
C SER A 56 13.40 5.50 12.68
N TYR A 57 12.67 5.35 11.58
CA TYR A 57 11.51 4.47 11.49
C TYR A 57 11.90 3.00 11.69
N ALA A 58 12.95 2.54 10.99
CA ALA A 58 13.47 1.19 11.15
C ALA A 58 13.93 0.89 12.60
N ALA A 59 14.52 1.88 13.28
CA ALA A 59 14.93 1.77 14.68
C ALA A 59 13.72 1.67 15.63
N GLN A 60 12.65 2.44 15.38
CA GLN A 60 11.40 2.33 16.15
C GLN A 60 10.71 0.97 15.98
N MET A 61 10.85 0.35 14.81
CA MET A 61 10.30 -0.98 14.51
C MET A 61 11.11 -2.15 15.11
N LYS A 62 12.33 -1.91 15.58
CA LYS A 62 13.16 -2.93 16.24
C LYS A 62 12.61 -3.20 17.65
N GLY A 63 11.70 -4.18 17.71
CA GLY A 63 10.74 -4.37 18.81
C GLY A 63 11.34 -4.60 20.21
N LYS A 64 10.65 -4.02 21.20
CA LYS A 64 10.81 -4.28 22.64
C LYS A 64 10.55 -5.76 22.92
N THR A 65 11.52 -6.49 23.48
CA THR A 65 11.41 -7.92 23.79
C THR A 65 10.67 -8.18 25.12
N GLY A 66 10.02 -9.35 25.26
CA GLY A 66 9.42 -9.83 26.52
C GLY A 66 7.88 -9.90 26.58
N LEU A 67 7.35 -10.31 27.74
CA LEU A 67 5.90 -10.45 28.05
C LEU A 67 5.09 -9.17 27.78
N ARG A 68 5.72 -8.01 28.00
CA ARG A 68 5.11 -6.69 27.71
C ARG A 68 4.78 -6.52 26.22
N ARG A 69 5.51 -7.20 25.31
CA ARG A 69 5.20 -7.22 23.87
C ARG A 69 3.93 -8.02 23.57
N ILE A 70 3.71 -9.13 24.26
CA ILE A 70 2.50 -9.95 24.08
C ILE A 70 1.27 -9.17 24.53
N ILE A 71 1.34 -8.53 25.70
CA ILE A 71 0.26 -7.68 26.22
C ILE A 71 -0.02 -6.50 25.27
N ASN A 72 1.03 -5.84 24.79
CA ASN A 72 0.87 -4.76 23.80
C ASN A 72 0.28 -5.26 22.47
N ALA A 73 0.69 -6.45 22.01
CA ALA A 73 0.14 -7.05 20.79
C ALA A 73 -1.35 -7.38 20.95
N LEU A 74 -1.79 -7.86 22.12
CA LEU A 74 -3.21 -8.04 22.42
C LEU A 74 -3.97 -6.72 22.39
N GLY A 75 -3.36 -5.64 22.92
CA GLY A 75 -3.91 -4.28 22.82
C GLY A 75 -4.09 -3.84 21.37
N TYR A 76 -3.06 -3.98 20.54
CA TYR A 76 -3.14 -3.63 19.11
C TYR A 76 -4.15 -4.48 18.35
N SER A 77 -4.29 -5.78 18.68
CA SER A 77 -5.34 -6.62 18.10
C SER A 77 -6.74 -6.12 18.45
N TRP A 78 -6.95 -5.69 19.70
CA TRP A 78 -8.24 -5.13 20.12
C TRP A 78 -8.55 -3.81 19.43
N ASP A 79 -7.56 -2.93 19.32
CA ASP A 79 -7.69 -1.66 18.59
C ASP A 79 -8.02 -1.90 17.11
N GLY A 80 -7.39 -2.92 16.49
CA GLY A 80 -7.69 -3.33 15.11
C GLY A 80 -9.12 -3.84 14.93
N ILE A 81 -9.62 -4.71 15.82
CA ILE A 81 -11.01 -5.18 15.79
C ILE A 81 -11.98 -4.01 15.98
N ARG A 82 -11.67 -3.11 16.92
CA ARG A 82 -12.51 -1.94 17.19
C ARG A 82 -12.58 -1.02 15.97
N ALA A 83 -11.45 -0.75 15.32
CA ALA A 83 -11.41 0.03 14.10
C ALA A 83 -12.21 -0.64 12.97
N ALA A 84 -12.09 -1.96 12.80
CA ALA A 84 -12.88 -2.69 11.81
C ALA A 84 -14.38 -2.65 12.11
N CYS A 85 -14.80 -2.60 13.38
CA CYS A 85 -16.21 -2.42 13.74
C CYS A 85 -16.80 -1.07 13.29
N ASP A 86 -15.99 -0.09 12.90
CA ASP A 86 -16.50 1.15 12.29
C ASP A 86 -16.90 0.93 10.82
N GLU A 87 -16.38 -0.12 10.17
CA GLU A 87 -16.78 -0.52 8.83
C GLU A 87 -18.10 -1.28 8.81
N ALA A 88 -19.01 -0.84 7.93
CA ALA A 88 -20.33 -1.45 7.81
C ALA A 88 -20.25 -2.92 7.35
N GLY A 89 -19.35 -3.23 6.42
CA GLY A 89 -19.11 -4.59 5.92
C GLY A 89 -18.71 -5.55 7.04
N PHE A 90 -17.68 -5.20 7.80
CA PHE A 90 -17.22 -6.01 8.93
C PHE A 90 -18.30 -6.19 10.00
N ARG A 91 -19.05 -5.13 10.38
CA ARG A 91 -20.17 -5.29 11.35
C ARG A 91 -21.22 -6.27 10.86
N GLN A 92 -21.62 -6.17 9.59
CA GLN A 92 -22.64 -7.06 9.03
C GLN A 92 -22.18 -8.51 9.10
N LEU A 93 -20.94 -8.77 8.72
CA LEU A 93 -20.38 -10.12 8.77
C LEU A 93 -20.19 -10.61 10.20
N LEU A 94 -19.84 -9.75 11.14
CA LEU A 94 -19.75 -10.09 12.56
C LEU A 94 -21.09 -10.58 13.11
N TRP A 95 -22.18 -9.88 12.82
CA TRP A 95 -23.52 -10.29 13.22
C TRP A 95 -23.95 -11.61 12.57
N ILE A 96 -23.77 -11.74 11.25
CA ILE A 96 -24.12 -12.96 10.51
C ILE A 96 -23.33 -14.16 11.06
N ASN A 97 -22.01 -14.05 11.15
CA ASN A 97 -21.17 -15.14 11.65
C ASN A 97 -21.47 -15.45 13.14
N GLY A 98 -21.82 -14.45 13.95
CA GLY A 98 -22.28 -14.67 15.33
C GLY A 98 -23.54 -15.54 15.39
N ILE A 99 -24.52 -15.27 14.53
CA ILE A 99 -25.74 -16.09 14.40
C ILE A 99 -25.40 -17.49 13.89
N LEU A 100 -24.55 -17.61 12.86
CA LEU A 100 -24.13 -18.91 12.32
C LEU A 100 -23.43 -19.76 13.38
N ILE A 101 -22.51 -19.18 14.17
CA ILE A 101 -21.83 -19.90 15.26
C ILE A 101 -22.85 -20.37 16.30
N LEU A 102 -23.80 -19.52 16.69
CA LEU A 102 -24.85 -19.91 17.63
C LEU A 102 -25.70 -21.07 17.08
N LEU A 103 -26.10 -21.00 15.81
CA LEU A 103 -26.83 -22.07 15.15
C LEU A 103 -26.02 -23.37 15.05
N ALA A 104 -24.71 -23.29 14.79
CA ALA A 104 -23.85 -24.47 14.70
C ALA A 104 -23.79 -25.22 16.04
N LEU A 105 -23.80 -24.48 17.17
CA LEU A 105 -23.81 -25.05 18.51
C LEU A 105 -25.18 -25.63 18.91
N LEU A 106 -26.28 -25.04 18.43
CA LEU A 106 -27.64 -25.44 18.81
C LEU A 106 -28.22 -26.58 17.95
N LEU A 107 -27.81 -26.69 16.68
CA LEU A 107 -28.29 -27.72 15.77
C LEU A 107 -27.64 -29.08 16.06
N PRO A 108 -28.33 -30.20 15.74
CA PRO A 108 -27.87 -31.56 16.04
C PRO A 108 -26.78 -32.04 15.06
N PHE A 109 -25.71 -31.26 14.93
CA PHE A 109 -24.53 -31.59 14.15
C PHE A 109 -23.56 -32.44 14.97
N THR A 110 -22.76 -33.27 14.29
CA THR A 110 -21.62 -33.93 14.93
C THR A 110 -20.57 -32.89 15.33
N LEU A 111 -19.79 -33.18 16.37
CA LEU A 111 -18.73 -32.28 16.84
C LEU A 111 -17.79 -31.84 15.71
N ALA A 112 -17.44 -32.75 14.80
CA ALA A 112 -16.58 -32.44 13.66
C ALA A 112 -17.22 -31.38 12.72
N VAL A 113 -18.51 -31.51 12.40
CA VAL A 113 -19.22 -30.53 11.57
C VAL A 113 -19.33 -29.18 12.28
N GLN A 114 -19.63 -29.17 13.58
CA GLN A 114 -19.70 -27.94 14.39
C GLN A 114 -18.37 -27.18 14.35
N LEU A 115 -17.25 -27.87 14.65
CA LEU A 115 -15.91 -27.26 14.65
C LEU A 115 -15.55 -26.68 13.28
N VAL A 116 -15.87 -27.39 12.20
CA VAL A 116 -15.60 -26.96 10.83
C VAL A 116 -16.43 -25.73 10.44
N LEU A 117 -17.71 -25.66 10.82
CA LEU A 117 -18.56 -24.48 10.55
C LEU A 117 -18.13 -23.26 11.39
N ILE A 118 -17.74 -23.47 12.65
CA ILE A 118 -17.20 -22.41 13.51
C ILE A 118 -15.88 -21.88 12.94
N LEU A 119 -14.98 -22.78 12.52
CA LEU A 119 -13.71 -22.40 11.92
C LEU A 119 -13.91 -21.62 10.61
N ALA A 120 -14.82 -22.07 9.74
CA ALA A 120 -15.12 -21.36 8.50
C ALA A 120 -15.73 -19.97 8.75
N SER A 121 -16.59 -19.86 9.77
CA SER A 121 -17.18 -18.56 10.19
C SER A 121 -16.11 -17.61 10.73
N ALA A 122 -15.20 -18.11 11.57
CA ALA A 122 -14.07 -17.33 12.07
C ALA A 122 -13.14 -16.90 10.93
N LEU A 123 -12.86 -17.79 9.98
CA LEU A 123 -12.04 -17.48 8.81
C LEU A 123 -12.67 -16.38 7.95
N SER A 124 -14.01 -16.36 7.80
CA SER A 124 -14.73 -15.30 7.09
C SER A 124 -14.50 -13.91 7.70
N LEU A 125 -14.46 -13.82 9.02
CA LEU A 125 -14.14 -12.57 9.72
C LEU A 125 -12.67 -12.17 9.56
N VAL A 126 -11.76 -13.15 9.56
CA VAL A 126 -10.33 -12.89 9.33
C VAL A 126 -10.09 -12.34 7.92
N VAL A 127 -10.70 -12.90 6.90
CA VAL A 127 -10.53 -12.41 5.52
C VAL A 127 -11.18 -11.04 5.34
N GLU A 128 -12.31 -10.76 6.00
CA GLU A 128 -12.89 -9.42 6.02
C GLU A 128 -11.94 -8.38 6.64
N LEU A 129 -11.33 -8.70 7.79
CA LEU A 129 -10.32 -7.83 8.43
C LEU A 129 -9.14 -7.55 7.50
N ILE A 130 -8.68 -8.57 6.77
CA ILE A 130 -7.62 -8.42 5.77
C ILE A 130 -8.09 -7.52 4.63
N ASN A 131 -9.32 -7.70 4.13
CA ASN A 131 -9.88 -6.87 3.07
C ASN A 131 -9.97 -5.40 3.49
N THR A 132 -10.56 -5.12 4.65
CA THR A 132 -10.62 -3.77 5.24
C THR A 132 -9.23 -3.18 5.43
N GLY A 133 -8.26 -3.97 5.89
CA GLY A 133 -6.87 -3.52 6.05
C GLY A 133 -6.21 -3.16 4.71
N ILE A 134 -6.45 -3.94 3.65
CA ILE A 134 -5.97 -3.64 2.30
C ILE A 134 -6.62 -2.36 1.78
N GLU A 135 -7.93 -2.20 1.93
CA GLU A 135 -8.65 -0.99 1.52
C GLU A 135 -8.08 0.25 2.21
N ALA A 136 -7.91 0.21 3.53
CA ALA A 136 -7.32 1.32 4.29
C ALA A 136 -5.89 1.66 3.85
N ALA A 137 -5.05 0.65 3.58
CA ALA A 137 -3.68 0.86 3.12
C ALA A 137 -3.62 1.44 1.68
N VAL A 138 -4.49 0.95 0.80
CA VAL A 138 -4.59 1.45 -0.58
C VAL A 138 -5.15 2.87 -0.60
N ASP A 139 -6.16 3.17 0.22
CA ASP A 139 -6.74 4.52 0.33
C ASP A 139 -5.78 5.54 0.92
N HIS A 140 -4.87 5.12 1.80
CA HIS A 140 -3.83 5.99 2.32
C HIS A 140 -2.76 6.35 1.27
N THR A 141 -2.44 5.44 0.34
CA THR A 141 -1.31 5.58 -0.59
C THR A 141 -1.69 6.12 -1.97
N SER A 142 -2.97 6.07 -2.36
CA SER A 142 -3.44 6.43 -3.70
C SER A 142 -3.87 7.91 -3.79
N LEU A 143 -2.94 8.82 -4.11
CA LEU A 143 -3.25 10.26 -4.31
C LEU A 143 -4.00 10.56 -5.62
N ALA A 144 -4.02 9.62 -6.57
CA ALA A 144 -4.78 9.65 -7.82
C ALA A 144 -5.36 8.26 -8.09
N GLN A 145 -6.47 8.13 -8.82
CA GLN A 145 -7.06 6.82 -9.15
C GLN A 145 -6.09 6.00 -10.03
N HIS A 146 -5.31 5.12 -9.43
CA HIS A 146 -4.41 4.20 -10.12
C HIS A 146 -5.10 2.85 -10.38
N GLU A 147 -4.94 2.32 -11.59
CA GLU A 147 -5.50 1.02 -11.98
C GLU A 147 -5.04 -0.12 -11.05
N LEU A 148 -3.82 -0.04 -10.53
CA LEU A 148 -3.28 -1.00 -9.57
C LEU A 148 -3.98 -0.94 -8.20
N ALA A 149 -4.33 0.26 -7.72
CA ALA A 149 -5.07 0.43 -6.47
C ALA A 149 -6.46 -0.20 -6.58
N LYS A 150 -7.13 -0.01 -7.73
CA LYS A 150 -8.41 -0.67 -8.02
C LYS A 150 -8.26 -2.19 -8.02
N ARG A 151 -7.27 -2.73 -8.72
CA ARG A 151 -7.03 -4.19 -8.77
C ARG A 151 -6.76 -4.79 -7.38
N ALA A 152 -6.03 -4.09 -6.51
CA ALA A 152 -5.77 -4.56 -5.15
C ALA A 152 -7.08 -4.71 -4.34
N LYS A 153 -7.97 -3.73 -4.42
CA LYS A 153 -9.30 -3.78 -3.79
C LYS A 153 -10.19 -4.87 -4.38
N ASP A 154 -10.22 -4.97 -5.71
CA ASP A 154 -11.04 -5.97 -6.40
C ASP A 154 -10.63 -7.41 -6.01
N VAL A 155 -9.33 -7.69 -5.87
CA VAL A 155 -8.83 -9.01 -5.45
C VAL A 155 -9.16 -9.29 -3.98
N GLY A 156 -9.05 -8.29 -3.10
CA GLY A 156 -9.45 -8.43 -1.68
C GLY A 156 -10.93 -8.77 -1.55
N SER A 157 -11.79 -8.02 -2.23
CA SER A 157 -13.23 -8.27 -2.27
C SER A 157 -13.58 -9.63 -2.89
N ALA A 158 -12.86 -10.06 -3.94
CA ALA A 158 -13.04 -11.37 -4.55
C ALA A 158 -12.69 -12.53 -3.61
N ALA A 159 -11.62 -12.38 -2.81
CA ALA A 159 -11.25 -13.38 -1.79
C ALA A 159 -12.35 -13.53 -0.74
N GLN A 160 -12.92 -12.41 -0.29
CA GLN A 160 -14.02 -12.43 0.66
C GLN A 160 -15.29 -13.09 0.09
N TYR A 161 -15.64 -12.73 -1.14
CA TYR A 161 -16.77 -13.33 -1.84
C TYR A 161 -16.63 -14.86 -1.96
N LEU A 162 -15.47 -15.35 -2.39
CA LEU A 162 -15.23 -16.79 -2.53
C LEU A 162 -15.35 -17.53 -1.18
N LEU A 163 -14.84 -16.94 -0.11
CA LEU A 163 -14.94 -17.54 1.21
C LEU A 163 -16.39 -17.60 1.72
N LEU A 164 -17.17 -16.54 1.51
CA LEU A 164 -18.60 -16.54 1.83
C LEU A 164 -19.38 -17.58 1.01
N ALA A 165 -19.04 -17.77 -0.27
CA ALA A 165 -19.65 -18.79 -1.12
C ALA A 165 -19.35 -20.21 -0.61
N VAL A 166 -18.12 -20.48 -0.19
CA VAL A 166 -17.74 -21.76 0.42
C VAL A 166 -18.44 -21.95 1.76
N LEU A 167 -18.49 -20.92 2.61
CA LEU A 167 -19.20 -20.97 3.90
C LEU A 167 -20.69 -21.31 3.70
N LEU A 168 -21.35 -20.64 2.75
CA LEU A 168 -22.73 -20.93 2.39
C LEU A 168 -22.91 -22.38 1.94
N LEU A 169 -22.04 -22.87 1.05
CA LEU A 169 -22.09 -24.26 0.57
C LEU A 169 -21.93 -25.26 1.73
N MET A 170 -20.99 -25.01 2.65
CA MET A 170 -20.79 -25.86 3.83
C MET A 170 -22.03 -25.92 4.72
N TRP A 171 -22.69 -24.78 4.94
CA TRP A 171 -23.95 -24.72 5.68
C TRP A 171 -25.09 -25.49 5.00
N LEU A 172 -25.27 -25.30 3.69
CA LEU A 172 -26.28 -26.01 2.93
C LEU A 172 -26.06 -27.53 2.97
N LEU A 173 -24.81 -27.98 2.82
CA LEU A 173 -24.47 -29.40 2.89
C LEU A 173 -24.67 -29.98 4.29
N ALA A 174 -24.30 -29.24 5.35
CA ALA A 174 -24.51 -29.67 6.73
C ALA A 174 -26.01 -29.82 7.02
N LEU A 175 -26.82 -28.82 6.68
CA LEU A 175 -28.27 -28.86 6.85
C LEU A 175 -28.92 -29.99 6.04
N TRP A 176 -28.55 -30.15 4.76
CA TRP A 176 -29.06 -31.22 3.92
C TRP A 176 -28.75 -32.60 4.51
N ARG A 177 -27.50 -32.82 4.92
CA ARG A 177 -27.08 -34.11 5.50
C ARG A 177 -27.78 -34.42 6.81
N THR A 178 -28.04 -33.40 7.62
CA THR A 178 -28.65 -33.58 8.95
C THR A 178 -30.18 -33.72 8.90
N PHE A 179 -30.87 -33.08 7.94
CA PHE A 179 -32.33 -33.01 7.95
C PHE A 179 -33.03 -33.59 6.71
N ALA A 180 -32.35 -33.68 5.56
CA ALA A 180 -32.96 -34.09 4.29
C ALA A 180 -32.43 -35.43 3.76
N ALA A 181 -31.25 -35.87 4.21
CA ALA A 181 -30.67 -37.16 3.87
C ALA A 181 -30.94 -38.26 4.91
N THR A 182 -31.90 -38.02 5.82
CA THR A 182 -32.37 -38.96 6.86
C THR A 182 -33.71 -39.54 6.44
#